data_AF-A0A6C8LYS3-F1
#
_entry.id   AF-A0A6C8LYS3-F1
#
_cell.length_a   1.000
_cell.length_b   1.000
_cell.length_c   1.000
_cell.angle_alpha   90.00
_cell.angle_beta   90.00
_cell.angle_gamma   90.00
#
_symmetry.space_group_name_H-M   'P 1'
#
loop_
_entity.id
_entity.type
_entity.pdbx_description
1 polymer ?
#
loop_
_entity_poly.entity_id
_entity_poly.type
_entity_poly.pdbx_seq_one_letter_code
_entity_poly.pdbx_strand_id
1 'polypeptide(L)'
;GEYGHTPVPVNAALQARVLEGGAPVTCRPADLLKPELAELEADVRRQAQEKGIQLAGNAIDDVLTVALFPQIGLKFLENRHNPA
;
A
#
# COMPACT_ATOMS: atom_id res chain seq x y z
N GLY A 1 -16.12 9.68 -2.47
CA GLY A 1 -14.89 9.84 -3.28
C GLY A 1 -13.87 8.83 -2.82
N GLU A 2 -12.63 8.90 -3.31
CA GLU A 2 -11.59 7.90 -3.02
C GLU A 2 -11.20 7.78 -1.53
N TYR A 3 -11.43 8.84 -0.75
CA TYR A 3 -11.18 8.89 0.70
C TYR A 3 -12.43 8.60 1.56
N GLY A 4 -13.60 8.45 0.94
CA GLY A 4 -14.89 8.27 1.64
C GLY A 4 -15.87 9.44 1.44
N HIS A 5 -16.80 9.57 2.39
CA HIS A 5 -17.89 10.55 2.35
C HIS A 5 -17.53 11.80 3.15
N THR A 6 -17.74 12.97 2.56
CA THR A 6 -17.53 14.27 3.22
C THR A 6 -18.77 14.66 4.05
N PRO A 7 -18.64 15.43 5.14
CA PRO A 7 -19.80 15.83 5.96
C PRO A 7 -20.85 16.66 5.21
N VAL A 8 -20.41 17.39 4.18
CA VAL A 8 -21.26 18.18 3.27
C VAL A 8 -20.92 17.85 1.82
N PRO A 9 -21.82 18.13 0.85
CA PRO A 9 -21.51 17.98 -0.56
C PRO A 9 -20.27 18.77 -0.97
N VAL A 10 -19.42 18.16 -1.78
CA VAL A 10 -18.30 18.85 -2.43
C VAL A 10 -18.79 19.78 -3.54
N ASN A 11 -17.94 20.70 -3.99
CA ASN A 11 -18.28 21.58 -5.11
C ASN A 11 -18.46 20.76 -6.41
N ALA A 12 -19.67 20.80 -6.98
CA ALA A 12 -20.04 19.98 -8.14
C ALA A 12 -19.24 20.32 -9.41
N ALA A 13 -18.96 21.59 -9.68
CA ALA A 13 -18.23 22.02 -10.87
C ALA A 13 -16.77 21.55 -10.82
N LEU A 14 -16.13 21.66 -9.65
CA LEU A 14 -14.76 21.17 -9.45
C LEU A 14 -14.71 19.64 -9.49
N GLN A 15 -15.68 18.96 -8.87
CA GLN A 15 -15.76 17.50 -8.91
C GLN A 15 -15.92 16.99 -10.35
N ALA A 16 -16.84 17.56 -11.13
CA ALA A 16 -17.03 17.19 -12.53
C ALA A 16 -15.77 17.44 -13.37
N ARG A 17 -15.05 18.55 -13.13
CA ARG A 17 -13.79 18.85 -13.83
C ARG A 17 -12.70 17.82 -13.56
N VAL A 18 -12.55 17.36 -12.31
CA VAL A 18 -11.53 16.36 -11.94
C VAL A 18 -11.91 14.95 -12.36
N LEU A 19 -13.21 14.64 -12.44
CA LEU A 19 -13.69 13.32 -12.86
C LEU A 19 -13.60 13.08 -14.37
N GLU A 20 -13.50 14.14 -15.20
CA GLU A 20 -13.38 14.02 -16.66
C GLU A 20 -14.42 13.08 -17.31
N GLY A 21 -15.66 13.13 -16.85
CA GLY A 21 -16.77 12.27 -17.33
C GLY A 21 -16.92 10.93 -16.58
N GLY A 22 -16.01 10.62 -15.65
CA GLY A 22 -16.12 9.49 -14.73
C GLY A 22 -17.18 9.69 -13.63
N ALA A 23 -17.53 8.59 -12.97
CA ALA A 23 -18.43 8.59 -11.82
C ALA A 23 -17.63 8.67 -10.50
N PRO A 24 -18.12 9.43 -9.50
CA PRO A 24 -17.47 9.45 -8.20
C PRO A 24 -17.65 8.11 -7.46
N VAL A 25 -16.65 7.71 -6.67
CA VAL A 25 -16.78 6.60 -5.71
C VAL A 25 -17.81 6.98 -4.63
N THR A 26 -18.86 6.16 -4.48
CA THR A 26 -19.96 6.36 -3.52
C THR A 26 -20.06 5.28 -2.44
N CYS A 27 -19.32 4.17 -2.56
CA CYS A 27 -19.21 3.13 -1.53
C CYS A 27 -18.02 3.36 -0.58
N ARG A 28 -17.79 2.43 0.35
CA ARG A 28 -16.56 2.39 1.14
C ARG A 28 -15.40 2.07 0.18
N PRO A 29 -14.33 2.89 0.10
CA PRO A 29 -13.26 2.68 -0.88
C PRO A 29 -12.60 1.29 -0.84
N ALA A 30 -12.49 0.70 0.36
CA ALA A 30 -11.93 -0.64 0.54
C ALA A 30 -12.74 -1.76 -0.13
N ASP A 31 -14.03 -1.54 -0.44
CA ASP A 31 -14.86 -2.53 -1.15
C ASP A 31 -14.41 -2.72 -2.61
N LEU A 32 -13.62 -1.79 -3.15
CA LEU A 32 -13.05 -1.86 -4.50
C LEU A 32 -11.63 -2.46 -4.51
N LEU A 33 -11.02 -2.66 -3.35
CA LEU A 33 -9.67 -3.21 -3.23
C LEU A 33 -9.72 -4.74 -3.24
N LYS A 34 -8.76 -5.35 -3.92
CA LYS A 34 -8.56 -6.81 -3.88
C LYS A 34 -7.74 -7.18 -2.64
N PRO A 35 -7.94 -8.37 -2.06
CA PRO A 35 -7.02 -8.88 -1.04
C PRO A 35 -5.60 -9.01 -1.62
N GLU A 36 -4.61 -8.45 -0.93
CA GLU A 36 -3.23 -8.31 -1.44
C GLU A 36 -2.19 -9.10 -0.64
N LEU A 37 -2.55 -9.61 0.55
CA LEU A 37 -1.57 -10.15 1.49
C LEU A 37 -0.74 -11.30 0.92
N ALA A 38 -1.38 -12.27 0.25
CA ALA A 38 -0.69 -13.42 -0.33
C ALA A 38 0.30 -13.04 -1.44
N GLU A 39 -0.04 -12.02 -2.24
CA GLU A 39 0.84 -11.50 -3.30
C GLU A 39 2.03 -10.76 -2.68
N LEU A 40 1.78 -9.92 -1.68
CA LEU A 40 2.83 -9.18 -0.95
C LEU A 40 3.79 -10.13 -0.22
N GLU A 41 3.28 -11.19 0.42
CA GLU A 41 4.13 -12.21 1.05
C GLU A 41 5.07 -12.89 0.05
N ALA A 42 4.55 -13.26 -1.12
CA ALA A 42 5.35 -13.89 -2.17
C ALA A 42 6.42 -12.95 -2.73
N ASP A 43 6.05 -11.69 -2.98
CA ASP A 43 6.95 -10.68 -3.52
C ASP A 43 8.07 -10.33 -2.54
N VAL A 44 7.75 -10.08 -1.27
CA VAL A 44 8.74 -9.75 -0.22
C VAL A 44 9.71 -10.92 -0.01
N ARG A 45 9.22 -12.17 0.01
CA ARG A 45 10.10 -13.35 0.11
C ARG A 45 11.04 -13.47 -1.07
N ARG A 46 10.55 -13.24 -2.29
CA ARG A 46 11.38 -13.22 -3.51
C ARG A 46 12.45 -12.14 -3.42
N GLN A 47 12.07 -10.90 -3.11
CA GLN A 47 13.01 -9.79 -3.01
C GLN A 47 14.06 -10.04 -1.91
N ALA A 48 13.65 -10.59 -0.78
CA ALA A 48 14.57 -10.94 0.30
C ALA A 48 15.58 -12.01 -0.12
N GLN A 49 15.13 -13.03 -0.85
CA GLN A 49 16.01 -14.07 -1.41
C GLN A 49 16.99 -13.50 -2.44
N GLU A 50 16.51 -12.68 -3.38
CA GLU A 50 17.35 -12.06 -4.43
C GLU A 50 18.42 -11.12 -3.86
N LYS A 51 18.11 -10.43 -2.76
CA LYS A 51 18.99 -9.45 -2.12
C LYS A 51 19.75 -9.96 -0.91
N GLY A 52 19.55 -11.22 -0.52
CA GLY A 52 20.18 -11.81 0.68
C GLY A 52 19.73 -11.17 2.00
N ILE A 53 18.50 -10.63 2.06
CA ILE A 53 17.94 -10.00 3.24
C ILE A 53 17.45 -11.08 4.19
N GLN A 54 17.90 -11.03 5.44
CA GLN A 54 17.35 -11.88 6.50
C GLN A 54 16.03 -11.30 7.02
N LEU A 55 14.94 -11.99 6.71
CA LEU A 55 13.64 -11.68 7.29
C LEU A 55 13.59 -12.05 8.79
N ALA A 56 12.72 -11.36 9.53
CA ALA A 56 12.43 -11.64 10.93
C ALA A 56 11.85 -13.06 11.10
N GLY A 57 11.93 -13.60 12.32
CA GLY A 57 11.34 -14.90 12.66
C GLY A 57 9.84 -14.95 12.32
N ASN A 58 9.14 -13.83 12.55
CA ASN A 58 7.78 -13.59 12.04
C ASN A 58 7.86 -12.76 10.75
N ALA A 59 8.11 -13.41 9.62
CA ALA A 59 8.25 -12.73 8.33
C ALA A 59 7.06 -11.83 7.94
N ILE A 60 5.87 -12.06 8.51
CA ILE A 60 4.69 -11.23 8.30
C ILE A 60 4.90 -9.78 8.72
N ASP A 61 5.70 -9.51 9.76
CA ASP A 61 5.96 -8.13 10.22
C ASP A 61 6.79 -7.35 9.17
N ASP A 62 7.70 -8.06 8.48
CA ASP A 62 8.49 -7.49 7.39
C ASP A 62 7.65 -7.27 6.14
N VAL A 63 6.73 -8.20 5.86
CA VAL A 63 5.75 -8.05 4.78
C VAL A 63 4.88 -6.81 5.02
N LEU A 64 4.37 -6.62 6.23
CA LEU A 64 3.60 -5.42 6.59
C LEU A 64 4.44 -4.14 6.50
N THR A 65 5.73 -4.19 6.89
CA THR A 65 6.64 -3.05 6.79
C THR A 65 6.84 -2.62 5.33
N VAL A 66 7.04 -3.57 4.43
CA VAL A 66 7.19 -3.30 2.98
C VAL A 66 5.85 -2.91 2.36
N ALA A 67 4.73 -3.52 2.77
CA ALA A 67 3.41 -3.16 2.27
C ALA A 67 3.06 -1.68 2.58
N LEU A 68 3.33 -1.23 3.81
CA LEU A 68 3.08 0.15 4.23
C LEU A 68 4.08 1.14 3.62
N PHE A 69 5.32 0.70 3.37
CA PHE A 69 6.39 1.54 2.84
C PHE A 69 7.26 0.76 1.82
N PRO A 70 6.84 0.60 0.56
CA PRO A 70 7.51 -0.34 -0.37
C PRO A 70 9.01 -0.10 -0.55
N GLN A 71 9.39 1.14 -0.91
CA GLN A 71 10.79 1.46 -1.16
C GLN A 71 11.60 1.65 0.12
N ILE A 72 11.02 2.28 1.15
CA ILE A 72 11.72 2.61 2.39
C ILE A 72 11.81 1.40 3.31
N GLY A 73 10.73 0.63 3.42
CA GLY A 73 10.68 -0.63 4.14
C GLY A 73 11.72 -1.61 3.61
N LEU A 74 11.81 -1.80 2.29
CA LEU A 74 12.83 -2.69 1.71
C LEU A 74 14.26 -2.20 2.02
N LYS A 75 14.55 -0.91 1.83
CA LYS A 75 15.85 -0.32 2.19
C LYS A 75 16.17 -0.46 3.68
N PHE A 76 15.15 -0.35 4.54
CA PHE A 76 15.30 -0.58 5.97
C PHE A 76 15.66 -2.05 6.26
N LEU A 77 14.99 -3.01 5.62
CA LEU A 77 15.30 -4.43 5.78
C LEU A 77 16.73 -4.77 5.32
N GLU A 78 17.17 -4.19 4.20
CA GLU A 78 18.55 -4.30 3.70
C GLU A 78 19.59 -3.82 4.72
N ASN A 79 19.24 -2.83 5.56
CA ASN A 79 20.14 -2.20 6.52
C ASN A 79 19.83 -2.55 7.99
N ARG A 80 18.91 -3.49 8.26
CA ARG A 80 18.40 -3.77 9.62
C ARG A 80 19.49 -4.07 10.65
N HIS A 81 20.57 -4.70 10.22
CA HIS A 81 21.70 -5.07 11.07
C HIS A 81 23.00 -4.35 10.67
N ASN A 82 22.88 -3.21 9.99
CA ASN A 82 24.00 -2.39 9.58
C ASN A 82 24.29 -1.33 10.65
N PRO A 83 25.40 -1.43 11.43
CA PRO A 83 25.76 -0.48 12.48
C PRO A 83 26.50 0.77 11.96
N ALA A 84 26.81 0.84 10.66
CA ALA A 84 27.61 1.89 10.03
C ALA A 84 26.79 3.12 9.62
#